data_AF-A0A0F9BBE5-F1
#
_entry.id   AF-A0A0F9BBE5-F1
#
_cell.length_a   1.000
_cell.length_b   1.000
_cell.length_c   1.000
_cell.angle_alpha   90.00
_cell.angle_beta   90.00
_cell.angle_gamma   90.00
#
_symmetry.space_group_name_H-M   'P 1'
#
loop_
_entity.id
_entity.type
_entity.pdbx_description
1 polymer ?
#
loop_
_entity_poly.entity_id
_entity_poly.type
_entity_poly.pdbx_seq_one_letter_code
_entity_poly.pdbx_strand_id
1 'polypeptide(L)'
;MPGFNLNGIRFPTLIALLVILSGGLVAYGEGRYRISDNYKEVQSLEQNHDEDFILLRKEQKELDGKVDTVIEQQGRMDERLKIIQEGQGRQERTTDLILQELRRRQPLP
;
A
#
# COMPACT_ATOMS: atom_id res chain seq x y z
N MET A 1 -22.30 -36.47 -63.57
CA MET A 1 -23.19 -36.67 -62.42
C MET A 1 -24.32 -35.63 -62.49
N PRO A 2 -25.60 -36.01 -62.65
CA PRO A 2 -26.68 -35.04 -62.67
C PRO A 2 -26.95 -34.56 -61.25
N GLY A 3 -27.07 -33.24 -61.08
CA GLY A 3 -27.22 -32.59 -59.79
C GLY A 3 -28.55 -32.93 -59.11
N PHE A 4 -28.45 -33.37 -57.85
CA PHE A 4 -29.59 -33.49 -56.95
C PHE A 4 -30.09 -32.08 -56.58
N ASN A 5 -31.34 -31.78 -56.92
CA ASN A 5 -32.06 -30.59 -56.49
C ASN A 5 -33.13 -31.01 -55.48
N LEU A 6 -33.14 -30.42 -54.28
CA LEU A 6 -34.29 -30.45 -53.37
C LEU A 6 -34.99 -29.08 -53.46
N ASN A 7 -36.30 -29.08 -53.77
CA ASN A 7 -37.17 -27.90 -53.79
C ASN A 7 -36.63 -26.67 -54.57
N GLY A 8 -36.02 -26.89 -55.74
CA GLY A 8 -35.60 -25.81 -56.64
C GLY A 8 -34.31 -25.08 -56.23
N ILE A 9 -33.72 -25.40 -55.08
CA ILE A 9 -32.45 -24.83 -54.62
C ILE A 9 -31.34 -25.84 -54.93
N ARG A 10 -30.27 -25.36 -55.59
CA ARG A 10 -29.12 -26.22 -55.93
C ARG A 10 -28.40 -26.63 -54.64
N PHE A 11 -27.99 -27.89 -54.53
CA PHE A 11 -27.26 -28.40 -53.36
C PHE A 11 -26.01 -27.57 -52.95
N PRO A 12 -25.20 -27.02 -53.88
CA PRO A 12 -24.07 -26.17 -53.53
C PRO A 12 -24.46 -24.90 -52.77
N THR A 13 -25.63 -24.33 -53.06
CA THR A 13 -26.15 -23.15 -52.34
C THR A 13 -26.57 -23.48 -50.91
N LEU A 14 -27.10 -24.68 -50.64
CA LEU A 14 -27.44 -25.11 -49.28
C LEU A 14 -26.18 -25.35 -48.44
N ILE A 15 -25.15 -25.97 -49.02
CA ILE A 15 -23.86 -26.17 -48.34
C ILE A 15 -23.23 -24.81 -48.00
N ALA A 16 -23.20 -23.87 -48.94
CA ALA A 16 -22.65 -22.55 -48.70
C ALA A 16 -23.36 -21.83 -47.54
N LEU A 17 -24.69 -21.91 -47.49
CA LEU A 17 -25.49 -21.31 -46.42
C LEU A 17 -25.21 -21.96 -45.06
N LEU A 18 -25.04 -23.27 -45.04
CA LEU A 18 -24.74 -24.04 -43.83
C LEU A 18 -23.34 -23.70 -43.30
N VAL A 19 -22.35 -23.51 -44.18
CA VAL A 19 -20.98 -23.08 -43.82
C VAL A 19 -20.97 -21.67 -43.25
N ILE A 20 -21.74 -20.73 -43.83
CA ILE A 20 -21.84 -19.36 -43.32
C ILE A 20 -22.48 -19.35 -41.92
N LEU A 21 -23.58 -20.09 -41.73
CA LEU A 21 -24.27 -20.17 -40.44
C LEU A 21 -23.42 -20.84 -39.35
N SER A 22 -22.71 -21.92 -39.69
CA SER A 22 -21.82 -22.60 -38.74
C SER A 22 -20.58 -21.76 -38.40
N GLY A 23 -20.00 -21.05 -39.37
CA GLY A 23 -18.92 -20.09 -39.11
C GLY A 23 -19.33 -18.93 -38.19
N GLY A 24 -20.54 -18.38 -38.39
CA GLY A 24 -21.08 -17.34 -37.51
C GLY A 24 -21.36 -17.83 -36.08
N LEU A 25 -21.83 -19.06 -35.92
CA LEU A 25 -22.12 -19.65 -34.60
C LEU A 25 -20.84 -19.91 -33.80
N VAL A 26 -19.79 -20.41 -34.45
CA VAL A 26 -18.48 -20.66 -33.83
C VAL A 26 -17.83 -19.33 -33.40
N ALA A 27 -17.86 -18.31 -34.26
CA ALA A 27 -17.33 -16.99 -33.92
C ALA A 27 -18.08 -16.33 -32.75
N TYR A 28 -19.39 -16.51 -32.64
CA TYR A 28 -20.18 -16.04 -31.50
C TYR A 28 -19.83 -16.77 -30.20
N GLY A 29 -19.58 -18.08 -30.27
CA GLY A 29 -19.10 -18.89 -29.15
C GLY A 29 -17.73 -18.44 -28.65
N GLU A 30 -16.73 -18.40 -29.54
CA GLU A 30 -15.35 -18.02 -29.21
C GLU A 30 -15.24 -16.60 -28.64
N GLY A 31 -16.05 -15.66 -29.14
CA GLY A 31 -16.11 -14.29 -28.60
C GLY A 31 -16.65 -14.24 -27.17
N ARG A 32 -17.66 -15.05 -26.81
CA ARG A 32 -18.21 -15.09 -25.45
C ARG A 32 -17.25 -15.72 -24.44
N TYR A 33 -16.52 -16.77 -24.83
CA TYR A 33 -15.55 -17.40 -23.92
C TYR A 33 -14.41 -16.43 -23.55
N ARG A 34 -13.83 -15.73 -24.53
CA ARG A 34 -12.76 -14.75 -24.26
C ARG A 34 -13.22 -13.57 -23.41
N ILE A 35 -14.46 -13.10 -23.57
CA ILE A 35 -15.01 -12.02 -22.74
C ILE A 35 -15.24 -12.49 -21.29
N SER A 36 -15.74 -13.71 -21.09
CA SER A 36 -15.95 -14.28 -19.76
C SER A 36 -14.65 -14.51 -18.99
N ASP A 37 -13.60 -14.95 -19.66
CA ASP A 37 -12.31 -15.24 -19.01
C ASP A 37 -11.60 -13.94 -18.60
N ASN A 38 -11.58 -12.94 -19.49
CA ASN A 38 -11.05 -11.61 -19.16
C ASN A 38 -11.81 -10.95 -18.01
N TYR A 39 -13.14 -11.12 -17.94
CA TYR A 39 -13.94 -10.55 -16.86
C TYR A 39 -13.58 -11.14 -15.49
N LYS A 40 -13.34 -12.47 -15.43
CA LYS A 40 -12.92 -13.13 -14.18
C LYS A 40 -11.51 -12.70 -13.77
N GLU A 41 -10.61 -12.54 -14.72
CA GLU A 41 -9.24 -12.10 -14.46
C GLU A 41 -9.20 -10.68 -13.90
N VAL A 42 -9.93 -9.74 -14.51
CA VAL A 42 -10.06 -8.36 -14.00
C VAL A 42 -10.66 -8.34 -12.60
N GLN A 43 -11.73 -9.11 -12.34
CA GLN A 43 -12.36 -9.18 -11.02
C GLN A 43 -11.40 -9.73 -9.94
N SER A 44 -10.58 -10.72 -10.29
CA SER A 44 -9.57 -11.25 -9.37
C SER A 44 -8.43 -10.26 -9.10
N LEU A 45 -8.05 -9.47 -10.11
CA LEU A 45 -7.05 -8.40 -9.98
C LEU A 45 -7.56 -7.25 -9.11
N GLU A 46 -8.82 -6.85 -9.26
CA GLU A 46 -9.46 -5.83 -8.40
C GLU A 46 -9.53 -6.31 -6.95
N GLN A 47 -9.93 -7.56 -6.71
CA GLN A 47 -9.97 -8.12 -5.34
C GLN A 47 -8.60 -8.18 -4.68
N ASN A 48 -7.57 -8.65 -5.39
CA ASN A 48 -6.21 -8.70 -4.86
C ASN A 48 -5.68 -7.28 -4.57
N HIS A 49 -5.97 -6.32 -5.46
CA HIS A 49 -5.56 -4.93 -5.26
C HIS A 49 -6.25 -4.29 -4.05
N ASP A 50 -7.52 -4.60 -3.80
CA ASP A 50 -8.24 -4.14 -2.62
C ASP A 50 -7.68 -4.76 -1.33
N GLU A 51 -7.31 -6.04 -1.36
CA GLU A 51 -6.66 -6.71 -0.22
C GLU A 51 -5.28 -6.11 0.10
N ASP A 52 -4.46 -5.87 -0.93
CA ASP A 52 -3.15 -5.23 -0.78
C ASP A 52 -3.29 -3.80 -0.26
N PHE A 53 -4.30 -3.05 -0.72
CA PHE A 53 -4.59 -1.70 -0.23
C PHE A 53 -5.00 -1.70 1.25
N ILE A 54 -5.81 -2.67 1.67
CA ILE A 54 -6.21 -2.84 3.08
C ILE A 54 -4.99 -3.20 3.94
N LEU A 55 -4.10 -4.06 3.45
CA LEU A 55 -2.88 -4.46 4.15
C LEU A 55 -1.94 -3.27 4.33
N LEU A 56 -1.63 -2.55 3.24
CA LEU A 56 -0.77 -1.35 3.26
C LEU A 56 -1.31 -0.29 4.20
N ARG A 57 -2.64 -0.07 4.22
CA ARG A 57 -3.27 0.89 5.13
C ARG A 57 -3.14 0.48 6.60
N LYS A 58 -3.20 -0.82 6.91
CA LYS A 58 -2.99 -1.32 8.28
C LYS A 58 -1.54 -1.12 8.71
N GLU A 59 -0.57 -1.46 7.85
CA GLU A 59 0.85 -1.27 8.14
C GLU A 59 1.19 0.22 8.33
N GLN A 60 0.66 1.09 7.47
CA GLN A 60 0.85 2.53 7.60
C GLN A 60 0.32 3.06 8.94
N LYS A 61 -0.89 2.62 9.35
CA LYS A 61 -1.46 3.00 10.64
C LYS A 61 -0.63 2.50 11.84
N GLU A 62 -0.05 1.30 11.74
CA GLU A 62 0.85 0.78 12.78
C GLU A 62 2.15 1.58 12.85
N LEU A 63 2.72 1.95 11.71
CA LEU A 63 3.91 2.80 11.63
C LEU A 63 3.66 4.19 12.20
N ASP A 64 2.53 4.82 11.85
CA ASP A 64 2.15 6.13 12.39
C ASP A 64 2.06 6.08 13.92
N GLY A 65 1.42 5.05 14.48
CA GLY A 65 1.35 4.88 15.95
C GLY A 65 2.70 4.67 16.62
N LYS A 66 3.64 3.97 15.96
CA LYS A 66 5.02 3.83 16.45
C LYS A 66 5.76 5.18 16.42
N VAL A 67 5.59 5.96 15.35
CA VAL A 67 6.19 7.29 15.22
C VAL A 67 5.68 8.23 16.32
N ASP A 68 4.37 8.27 16.56
CA ASP A 68 3.77 9.07 17.64
C ASP A 68 4.36 8.71 19.01
N THR A 69 4.51 7.42 19.28
CA THR A 69 5.12 6.91 20.53
C THR A 69 6.56 7.39 20.68
N VAL A 70 7.34 7.36 19.60
CA VAL A 70 8.74 7.82 19.59
C VAL A 70 8.81 9.33 19.82
N ILE A 71 7.95 10.11 19.16
CA ILE A 71 7.87 11.58 19.35
C ILE A 71 7.55 11.90 20.82
N GLU A 72 6.59 11.18 21.42
CA GLU A 72 6.25 11.38 22.83
C GLU A 72 7.42 11.02 23.76
N GLN A 73 8.13 9.92 23.48
CA GLN A 73 9.33 9.55 24.22
C GLN A 73 10.43 10.60 24.09
N GLN A 74 10.64 11.15 22.90
CA GLN A 74 11.62 12.19 22.65
C GLN A 74 11.27 13.50 23.38
N GLY A 75 10.00 13.92 23.34
CA GLY A 75 9.55 15.10 24.08
C GLY A 75 9.79 14.98 25.59
N ARG A 76 9.52 13.80 26.18
CA ARG A 76 9.85 13.52 27.59
C ARG A 76 11.35 13.53 27.86
N MET A 77 12.18 13.10 26.91
CA MET A 77 13.64 13.14 27.04
C MET A 77 14.16 14.58 27.02
N ASP A 78 13.66 15.41 26.10
CA ASP A 78 14.04 16.82 26.00
C ASP A 78 13.69 17.59 27.27
N GLU A 79 12.51 17.32 27.87
CA GLU A 79 12.12 17.88 29.16
C GLU A 79 13.08 17.45 30.29
N ARG A 80 13.44 16.16 30.33
CA ARG A 80 14.42 15.65 31.31
C ARG A 80 15.79 16.30 31.14
N LEU A 81 16.26 16.46 29.90
CA LEU A 81 17.54 17.11 29.60
C LEU A 81 17.53 18.57 30.05
N LYS A 82 16.43 19.29 29.84
CA LYS A 82 16.28 20.67 30.31
C LYS A 82 16.39 20.75 31.84
N ILE A 83 15.69 19.89 32.58
CA ILE A 83 15.76 19.83 34.04
C ILE A 83 17.20 19.57 34.51
N ILE A 84 17.91 18.66 33.85
CA ILE A 84 19.31 18.34 34.17
C ILE A 84 20.21 19.55 33.94
N GLN A 85 20.07 20.25 32.81
CA GLN A 85 20.85 21.45 32.50
C GLN A 85 20.60 22.58 33.52
N GLU A 86 19.34 22.80 33.89
CA GLU A 86 18.99 23.77 34.94
C GLU A 86 19.54 23.36 36.33
N GLY A 87 19.65 22.06 36.60
CA GLY A 87 20.28 21.50 37.79
C GLY A 87 21.79 21.72 37.81
N GLN A 88 22.47 21.41 36.70
CA GLN A 88 23.92 21.61 36.53
C GLN A 88 24.29 23.09 36.65
N GLY A 89 23.56 23.99 35.98
CA GLY A 89 23.80 25.44 36.09
C GLY A 89 23.53 26.00 37.49
N ARG A 90 22.71 25.33 38.31
CA ARG A 90 22.57 25.65 39.75
C ARG A 90 23.75 25.13 40.57
N GLN A 91 24.23 23.92 40.28
CA GLN A 91 25.41 23.34 40.93
C GLN A 91 26.69 24.12 40.67
N GLU A 92 26.92 24.57 39.43
CA GLU A 92 28.07 25.41 39.06
C GLU A 92 28.07 26.72 39.87
N ARG A 93 26.97 27.47 39.83
CA ARG A 93 26.82 28.72 40.61
C ARG A 93 27.00 28.50 42.11
N THR A 94 26.49 27.39 42.64
CA THR A 94 26.64 27.07 44.07
C THR A 94 28.09 26.75 44.42
N THR A 95 28.77 25.99 43.56
CA THR A 95 30.18 25.63 43.73
C THR A 95 31.06 26.88 43.70
N ASP A 96 30.81 27.80 42.77
CA ASP A 96 31.54 29.05 42.67
C ASP A 96 31.38 29.93 43.92
N LEU A 97 30.17 30.04 44.45
CA LEU A 97 29.90 30.77 45.70
C LEU A 97 30.62 30.14 46.89
N ILE A 98 30.61 28.81 47.00
CA ILE A 98 31.32 28.07 48.04
C ILE A 98 32.83 28.31 47.92
N LEU A 99 33.38 28.20 46.72
CA LEU A 99 34.82 28.44 46.47
C LEU A 99 35.21 29.88 46.79
N GLN A 100 34.38 30.86 46.44
CA GLN A 100 34.59 32.27 46.77
C GLN A 100 34.61 32.49 48.30
N GLU A 101 33.68 31.87 49.01
CA GLU A 101 33.58 31.97 50.46
C GLU A 101 34.74 31.23 51.17
N LEU A 102 35.18 30.09 50.65
CA LEU A 102 36.37 29.38 51.13
C LEU A 102 37.65 30.21 50.94
N ARG A 103 37.81 30.88 49.79
CA ARG A 103 38.95 31.78 49.54
C ARG A 103 38.97 32.97 50.51
N ARG A 104 37.82 33.51 50.89
CA ARG A 104 37.74 34.59 51.89
C ARG A 104 38.17 34.14 53.29
N ARG A 105 37.99 32.86 53.61
CA ARG A 105 38.25 32.29 54.94
C ARG A 105 39.62 31.67 55.09
N GLN A 106 40.34 31.40 53.99
CA GLN A 106 41.74 31.03 54.07
C GLN A 106 42.60 32.29 54.22
N PRO A 107 43.31 32.48 55.36
CA PRO A 107 44.32 33.51 55.43
C PRO A 107 45.38 33.22 54.37
N LEU A 108 45.78 34.25 53.61
CA LEU A 108 46.90 34.15 52.68
C LEU A 108 48.13 33.59 53.44
N PRO A 109 48.84 32.60 52.87
CA PRO A 109 50.04 32.04 53.49
C PRO A 109 51.14 33.09 53.70
#